data_AF-A0A124IUN2-F1
#
_entry.id   AF-A0A124IUN2-F1
#
_cell.length_a   1.000
_cell.length_b   1.000
_cell.length_c   1.000
_cell.angle_alpha   90.00
_cell.angle_beta   90.00
_cell.angle_gamma   90.00
#
_symmetry.space_group_name_H-M   'P 1'
#
loop_
_entity.id
_entity.type
_entity.pdbx_description
1 polymer ?
#
loop_
_entity_poly.entity_id
_entity_poly.type
_entity_poly.pdbx_seq_one_letter_code
_entity_poly.pdbx_strand_id
1 'polypeptide(L)'
;MKRTVTLVSKEQAEVGHRFRVVSIPDECKSCKLFSVCLGRLTVGRSYKVVEVRPSMGQRCKITDGEMTPVVVEEAPIVGLLPLNKALEGVITTFEGECAGCDGCPTDVVRAG
;
A
#
# COMPACT_ATOMS: atom_id res chain seq x y z
N MET A 1 2.01 -13.96 7.23
CA MET A 1 1.89 -12.73 6.41
C MET A 1 2.73 -12.90 5.15
N LYS A 2 2.23 -12.49 3.97
CA LYS A 2 2.96 -12.64 2.72
C LYS A 2 4.13 -11.66 2.70
N ARG A 3 5.36 -12.19 2.56
CA ARG A 3 6.58 -11.40 2.34
C ARG A 3 6.84 -11.23 0.86
N THR A 4 7.28 -10.05 0.45
CA THR A 4 7.59 -9.76 -0.96
C THR A 4 8.76 -8.80 -1.03
N VAL A 5 9.65 -9.01 -1.99
CA VAL A 5 10.72 -8.06 -2.29
C VAL A 5 10.19 -7.02 -3.26
N THR A 6 10.36 -5.74 -2.92
CA THR A 6 10.00 -4.58 -3.76
C THR A 6 11.10 -3.53 -3.72
N LEU A 7 10.96 -2.49 -4.53
CA LEU A 7 11.77 -1.27 -4.45
C LEU A 7 10.97 -0.13 -3.82
N VAL A 8 11.64 0.69 -3.00
CA VAL A 8 11.14 1.97 -2.47
C VAL A 8 12.20 3.05 -2.68
N SER A 9 11.87 4.33 -2.52
CA SER A 9 12.89 5.38 -2.58
C SER A 9 13.87 5.23 -1.41
N LYS A 10 15.09 5.73 -1.58
CA LYS A 10 16.12 5.67 -0.53
C LYS A 10 15.65 6.24 0.80
N GLU A 11 14.87 7.31 0.76
CA GLU A 11 14.32 8.00 1.93
C GLU A 11 13.25 7.17 2.66
N GLN A 12 12.59 6.25 1.95
CA GLN A 12 11.58 5.35 2.50
C GLN A 12 12.16 3.99 2.96
N ALA A 13 13.44 3.74 2.69
CA ALA A 13 14.11 2.47 2.93
C ALA A 13 14.53 2.30 4.40
N GLU A 14 13.53 2.29 5.29
CA GLU A 14 13.71 2.16 6.73
C GLU A 14 12.84 1.03 7.29
N VAL A 15 13.40 0.19 8.16
CA VAL A 15 12.64 -0.88 8.82
C VAL A 15 11.54 -0.27 9.68
N GLY A 16 10.31 -0.73 9.49
CA GLY A 16 9.13 -0.18 10.17
C GLY A 16 8.33 0.81 9.32
N HIS A 17 8.94 1.39 8.26
CA HIS A 17 8.25 2.28 7.35
C HIS A 17 7.03 1.60 6.72
N ARG A 18 5.92 2.34 6.60
CA ARG A 18 4.67 1.86 6.02
C ARG A 18 4.27 2.74 4.85
N PHE A 19 3.83 2.10 3.78
CA PHE A 19 3.32 2.80 2.60
C PHE A 19 2.11 2.06 2.02
N ARG A 20 1.29 2.77 1.25
CA ARG A 20 0.11 2.24 0.56
C ARG A 20 0.30 2.39 -0.94
N VAL A 21 -0.02 1.35 -1.70
CA VAL A 21 -0.03 1.42 -3.16
C VAL A 21 -1.37 1.97 -3.62
N VAL A 22 -1.41 3.25 -3.98
CA VAL A 22 -2.65 3.92 -4.41
C VAL A 22 -2.97 3.63 -5.87
N SER A 23 -1.96 3.61 -6.73
CA SER A 23 -2.10 3.34 -8.16
C SER A 23 -0.77 2.88 -8.75
N ILE A 24 -0.81 2.42 -10.01
CA ILE A 24 0.37 2.13 -10.81
C ILE A 24 0.37 3.11 -11.99
N PRO A 25 1.33 4.06 -12.06
CA PRO A 25 1.44 4.98 -13.19
C PRO A 25 1.60 4.24 -14.52
N ASP A 26 1.10 4.80 -15.61
CA ASP A 26 1.18 4.17 -16.94
C ASP A 26 2.64 4.03 -17.41
N GLU A 27 3.50 4.98 -17.04
CA GLU A 27 4.94 4.95 -17.31
C GLU A 27 5.63 3.75 -16.64
N CYS A 28 5.08 3.24 -15.53
CA CYS A 28 5.59 2.03 -14.88
C CYS A 28 5.35 0.76 -15.72
N LYS A 29 4.31 0.72 -16.56
CA LYS A 29 3.97 -0.48 -17.35
C LYS A 29 5.06 -0.85 -18.36
N SER A 30 5.85 0.13 -18.81
CA SER A 30 7.01 -0.07 -19.71
C SER A 30 8.36 -0.04 -18.98
N CYS A 31 8.36 0.01 -17.64
CA CYS A 31 9.58 0.12 -16.85
C CYS A 31 10.28 -1.25 -16.71
N LYS A 32 11.60 -1.27 -16.94
CA LYS A 32 12.44 -2.48 -16.78
C LYS A 32 12.42 -3.02 -15.34
N LEU A 33 12.23 -2.15 -14.36
CA LEU A 33 12.18 -2.51 -12.94
C LEU A 33 10.78 -2.93 -12.48
N PHE A 34 9.75 -2.84 -13.33
CA PHE A 34 8.35 -3.03 -12.93
C PHE A 34 8.13 -4.36 -12.20
N SER A 35 8.65 -5.46 -12.73
CA SER A 35 8.47 -6.81 -12.18
C SER A 35 9.07 -7.02 -10.78
N VAL A 36 9.94 -6.12 -10.32
CA VAL A 36 10.56 -6.13 -8.98
C VAL A 36 10.23 -4.89 -8.14
N CYS A 37 9.54 -3.91 -8.73
CA CYS A 37 9.03 -2.71 -8.07
C CYS A 37 7.52 -2.88 -7.84
N LEU A 38 6.68 -2.05 -8.46
CA LEU A 38 5.22 -2.08 -8.26
C LEU A 38 4.54 -3.36 -8.77
N GLY A 39 5.16 -4.13 -9.67
CA GLY A 39 4.52 -5.29 -10.32
C GLY A 39 4.24 -6.48 -9.39
N ARG A 40 4.82 -6.50 -8.18
CA ARG A 40 4.53 -7.53 -7.16
C ARG A 40 3.58 -7.05 -6.07
N LEU A 41 3.20 -5.78 -6.11
CA LEU A 41 2.34 -5.16 -5.11
C LEU A 41 0.91 -5.06 -5.63
N THR A 42 -0.04 -5.10 -4.71
CA THR A 42 -1.46 -5.02 -5.01
C THR A 42 -1.95 -3.60 -4.71
N VAL A 43 -2.62 -2.98 -5.68
CA VAL A 43 -3.25 -1.67 -5.51
C VAL A 43 -4.29 -1.73 -4.38
N GLY A 44 -4.34 -0.68 -3.55
CA GLY A 44 -5.17 -0.59 -2.37
C GLY A 44 -4.63 -1.30 -1.14
N ARG A 45 -3.48 -1.99 -1.23
CA ARG A 45 -2.83 -2.64 -0.09
C ARG A 45 -1.75 -1.76 0.54
N SER A 46 -1.59 -1.91 1.84
CA SER A 46 -0.54 -1.29 2.62
C SER A 46 0.54 -2.32 2.95
N TYR A 47 1.79 -1.87 2.99
CA TYR A 47 2.96 -2.71 3.21
C TYR A 47 3.83 -2.10 4.31
N LYS A 48 4.48 -2.96 5.10
CA LYS A 48 5.47 -2.57 6.10
C LYS A 48 6.84 -3.11 5.70
N VAL A 49 7.86 -2.27 5.71
CA VAL A 49 9.25 -2.69 5.51
C VAL A 49 9.73 -3.49 6.72
N VAL A 50 10.25 -4.69 6.47
CA VAL A 50 10.79 -5.59 7.51
C VAL A 50 12.29 -5.83 7.36
N GLU A 51 12.85 -5.56 6.19
CA GLU A 51 14.29 -5.69 5.90
C GLU A 51 14.67 -4.70 4.81
N VAL A 52 15.81 -4.03 4.96
CA VAL A 52 16.39 -3.15 3.94
C VAL A 52 17.62 -3.84 3.37
N ARG A 53 17.73 -3.89 2.05
CA ARG A 53 18.86 -4.51 1.35
C ARG A 53 19.75 -3.44 0.72
N PRO A 54 21.01 -3.77 0.42
CA PRO A 54 21.91 -2.84 -0.26
C PRO A 54 21.31 -2.34 -1.59
N SER A 55 21.37 -1.02 -1.81
CA SER A 55 21.04 -0.42 -3.10
C SER A 55 22.04 -0.87 -4.16
N MET A 56 21.53 -1.13 -5.37
CA MET A 56 22.35 -1.44 -6.55
C MET A 56 22.44 -0.22 -7.49
N GLY A 57 22.16 0.99 -6.98
CA GLY A 57 22.19 2.24 -7.76
C GLY A 57 21.11 2.35 -8.84
N GLN A 58 20.06 1.54 -8.76
CA GLN A 58 18.94 1.60 -9.71
C GLN A 58 18.13 2.87 -9.45
N ARG A 59 17.69 3.54 -10.53
CA ARG A 59 16.91 4.78 -10.43
C ARG A 59 15.51 4.63 -11.01
N CYS A 60 14.55 5.33 -10.40
CA CYS A 60 13.20 5.45 -10.93
C CYS A 60 13.17 6.42 -12.11
N LYS A 61 12.53 6.04 -13.22
CA LYS A 61 12.39 6.94 -14.39
C LYS A 61 11.51 8.16 -14.15
N ILE A 62 10.57 8.07 -13.22
CA ILE A 62 9.58 9.13 -12.96
C ILE A 62 10.17 10.19 -12.02
N THR A 63 10.83 9.75 -10.95
CA THR A 63 11.33 10.65 -9.89
C THR A 63 12.83 10.93 -9.98
N ASP A 64 13.56 10.23 -10.86
CA ASP A 64 15.04 10.18 -10.92
C ASP A 64 15.74 9.82 -9.59
N GLY A 65 14.96 9.35 -8.62
CA GLY A 65 15.41 8.97 -7.30
C GLY A 65 16.09 7.60 -7.29
N GLU A 66 17.08 7.44 -6.41
CA GLU A 66 17.70 6.15 -6.12
C GLU A 66 16.68 5.22 -5.43
N MET A 67 16.57 4.00 -5.92
CA MET A 67 15.63 3.00 -5.45
C MET A 67 16.37 1.91 -4.66
N THR A 68 15.90 1.63 -3.46
CA THR A 68 16.48 0.63 -2.56
C THR A 68 15.60 -0.61 -2.50
N PRO A 69 16.16 -1.82 -2.68
CA PRO A 69 15.41 -3.05 -2.47
C PRO A 69 15.08 -3.28 -1.00
N VAL A 70 13.83 -3.64 -0.72
CA VAL A 70 13.32 -3.92 0.62
C VAL A 70 12.48 -5.20 0.62
N VAL A 71 12.48 -5.90 1.74
CA VAL A 71 11.47 -6.94 2.01
C VAL A 71 10.31 -6.28 2.75
N VAL A 72 9.10 -6.49 2.25
CA VAL A 72 7.88 -5.97 2.85
C VAL A 72 6.91 -7.07 3.23
N GLU A 73 6.11 -6.81 4.24
CA GLU A 73 4.95 -7.61 4.62
C GLU A 73 3.66 -6.83 4.31
N GLU A 74 2.68 -7.48 3.70
CA GLU A 74 1.35 -6.89 3.52
C GLU A 74 0.67 -6.71 4.89
N ALA A 75 0.25 -5.48 5.17
CA ALA A 75 -0.46 -5.13 6.39
C ALA A 75 -1.94 -5.56 6.31
N PRO A 76 -2.56 -5.94 7.43
CA PRO A 76 -3.98 -6.26 7.46
C PRO A 76 -4.80 -5.02 7.07
N ILE A 77 -5.93 -5.26 6.37
CA ILE A 77 -6.93 -4.22 6.16
C ILE A 77 -7.67 -4.05 7.49
N VAL A 78 -7.59 -2.85 8.06
CA VAL A 78 -8.39 -2.47 9.22
C VAL A 78 -9.63 -1.74 8.70
N GLY A 79 -10.80 -2.30 8.98
CA GLY A 79 -12.09 -1.72 8.61
C GLY A 79 -12.99 -1.62 9.83
N LEU A 80 -13.88 -0.63 9.83
CA LEU A 80 -14.96 -0.52 10.81
C LEU A 80 -16.13 -1.41 10.35
N LEU A 81 -16.71 -2.15 11.28
CA LEU A 81 -17.85 -3.03 11.05
C LEU A 81 -18.89 -2.82 12.15
N PRO A 82 -20.18 -2.65 11.83
CA PRO A 82 -21.24 -2.64 12.83
C PRO A 82 -21.21 -3.91 13.68
N LEU A 83 -21.35 -3.78 15.00
CA LEU A 83 -21.23 -4.91 15.92
C LEU A 83 -22.21 -6.05 15.61
N ASN A 84 -23.42 -5.72 15.16
CA ASN A 84 -24.43 -6.70 14.74
C ASN A 84 -24.07 -7.46 13.44
N LYS A 85 -23.08 -6.99 12.68
CA LYS A 85 -22.51 -7.66 11.50
C LYS A 85 -21.17 -8.35 11.83
N ALA A 86 -20.62 -8.20 13.03
CA ALA A 86 -19.30 -8.69 13.44
C ALA A 86 -19.31 -10.14 13.96
N LEU A 87 -19.76 -11.06 13.10
CA LEU A 87 -19.80 -12.49 13.37
C LEU A 87 -18.61 -13.18 12.69
N GLU A 88 -17.93 -14.08 13.40
CA GLU A 88 -16.79 -14.84 12.85
C GLU A 88 -17.23 -15.69 11.64
N GLY A 89 -16.42 -15.65 10.58
CA GLY A 89 -16.68 -16.40 9.35
C GLY A 89 -17.68 -15.75 8.38
N VAL A 90 -18.28 -14.60 8.72
CA VAL A 90 -19.18 -13.89 7.80
C VAL A 90 -18.39 -13.13 6.73
N ILE A 91 -18.86 -13.24 5.48
CA ILE A 91 -18.40 -12.41 4.38
C ILE A 91 -19.19 -11.11 4.42
N THR A 92 -18.49 -9.98 4.58
CA THR A 92 -19.10 -8.65 4.60
C THR A 92 -18.57 -7.81 3.44
N THR A 93 -19.42 -6.93 2.91
CA THR A 93 -19.02 -5.92 1.94
C THR A 93 -18.81 -4.63 2.71
N PHE A 94 -17.68 -3.96 2.47
CA PHE A 94 -17.47 -2.62 3.02
C PHE A 94 -18.43 -1.65 2.34
N GLU A 95 -19.44 -1.19 3.08
CA GLU A 95 -20.52 -0.33 2.58
C GLU A 95 -20.14 1.17 2.54
N GLY A 96 -18.93 1.54 2.98
CA GLY A 96 -18.42 2.91 2.90
C GLY A 96 -18.00 3.49 4.25
N GLU A 97 -17.45 4.70 4.20
CA GLU A 97 -17.03 5.44 5.38
C GLU A 97 -18.22 6.08 6.10
N CYS A 98 -18.10 6.16 7.43
CA CYS A 98 -19.06 6.78 8.32
C CYS A 98 -19.27 8.27 7.97
N ALA A 99 -20.49 8.66 7.59
CA ALA A 99 -20.94 10.07 7.61
C ALA A 99 -21.45 10.51 9.01
N GLY A 100 -21.32 9.64 10.02
CA GLY A 100 -22.04 9.71 11.30
C GLY A 100 -21.31 10.40 12.46
N CYS A 101 -20.23 11.14 12.21
CA CYS A 101 -19.60 12.00 13.22
C CYS A 101 -19.84 13.49 12.90
N ASP A 102 -20.13 14.29 13.92
CA ASP A 102 -20.29 15.75 13.78
C ASP A 102 -19.00 16.37 13.18
N GLY A 103 -19.13 16.98 12.00
CA GLY A 103 -18.03 17.64 11.29
C GLY A 103 -17.25 16.77 10.30
N CYS A 104 -17.77 15.61 9.88
CA CYS A 104 -17.11 14.76 8.89
C CYS A 104 -16.97 15.46 7.51
N PRO A 105 -15.78 15.53 6.89
CA PRO A 105 -15.57 16.15 5.58
C PRO A 105 -16.33 15.42 4.47
N THR A 106 -17.44 16.02 4.03
CA THR A 106 -18.38 15.44 3.05
C THR A 106 -17.83 15.37 1.63
N ASP A 107 -16.71 16.04 1.35
CA ASP A 107 -16.01 16.03 0.07
C ASP A 107 -15.20 14.74 -0.16
N VAL A 108 -14.91 14.00 0.92
CA VAL A 108 -14.10 12.78 0.89
C VAL A 108 -14.94 11.53 1.13
N VAL A 109 -16.06 11.67 1.84
CA VAL A 109 -16.95 10.57 2.25
C VAL A 109 -18.23 10.57 1.40
N ARG A 110 -18.45 9.49 0.63
CA ARG A 110 -19.75 9.26 -0.04
C ARG A 110 -20.63 8.40 0.86
N ALA A 111 -21.89 8.81 1.01
CA ALA A 111 -22.89 8.00 1.70
C ALA A 111 -23.06 6.66 0.97
N GLY A 112 -22.95 5.56 1.73
CA GLY A 112 -23.27 4.21 1.28
C GLY A 112 -24.77 4.03 1.10
#